data_AF-A0A8B9UWY3-F1
#
_entry.id   AF-A0A8B9UWY3-F1
#
_cell.length_a   1.000
_cell.length_b   1.000
_cell.length_c   1.000
_cell.angle_alpha   90.00
_cell.angle_beta   90.00
_cell.angle_gamma   90.00
#
_symmetry.space_group_name_H-M   'P 1'
#
loop_
_entity.id
_entity.type
_entity.pdbx_description
1 polymer ?
#
loop_
_entity_poly.entity_id
_entity_poly.type
_entity_poly.pdbx_seq_one_letter_code
_entity_poly.pdbx_strand_id
1 'polypeptide(L)'
;MDLLEPLVKFQVGLKKLNLHEEEHVLLMAICILSPDRPGVQDTSLVEAIQDRLSDTLQTYIRCRHPPPGSRLLYAKMIQKLADLRSLNEEHSKQYRCLSFQPEHSMQLTPLVLEVFGNEIS
;
A
#
# COMPACT_ATOMS: atom_id res chain seq x y z
N MET A 1 -20.37 -3.46 5.76
CA MET A 1 -19.97 -2.27 4.97
C MET A 1 -18.52 -1.89 5.28
N ASP A 2 -17.70 -2.88 5.65
CA ASP A 2 -16.64 -2.62 6.62
C ASP A 2 -15.31 -2.26 5.93
N LEU A 3 -15.22 -2.46 4.60
CA LEU A 3 -14.07 -2.07 3.78
C LEU A 3 -14.25 -0.69 3.13
N LEU A 4 -15.45 -0.40 2.61
CA LEU A 4 -15.69 0.78 1.77
C LEU A 4 -15.53 2.09 2.54
N GLU A 5 -16.05 2.16 3.77
CA GLU A 5 -15.90 3.39 4.57
C GLU A 5 -14.44 3.68 4.94
N PRO A 6 -13.63 2.73 5.46
CA PRO A 6 -12.20 2.92 5.64
C PRO A 6 -11.46 3.25 4.34
N LEU A 7 -11.81 2.63 3.22
CA LEU A 7 -11.21 2.91 1.92
C LEU A 7 -11.45 4.36 1.49
N VAL A 8 -12.68 4.85 1.62
CA VAL A 8 -13.01 6.26 1.31
C VAL A 8 -12.26 7.21 2.25
N LYS A 9 -12.20 6.92 3.56
CA LYS A 9 -11.43 7.72 4.52
C LYS A 9 -9.93 7.75 4.16
N PHE A 10 -9.37 6.62 3.75
CA PHE A 10 -8.00 6.52 3.26
C PHE A 10 -7.78 7.40 2.03
N GLN A 11 -8.62 7.28 1.00
CA GLN A 11 -8.52 8.04 -0.24
C GLN A 11 -8.62 9.56 0.01
N VAL A 12 -9.57 9.99 0.83
CA VAL A 12 -9.70 11.40 1.24
C VAL A 12 -8.46 11.87 2.00
N GLY A 13 -7.96 11.06 2.93
CA GLY A 13 -6.75 11.38 3.69
C GLY A 13 -5.50 11.49 2.81
N LEU A 14 -5.34 10.58 1.86
CA LEU A 14 -4.22 10.59 0.90
C LEU A 14 -4.29 11.81 -0.02
N LYS A 15 -5.48 12.11 -0.58
CA LYS A 15 -5.68 13.28 -1.44
C LYS A 15 -5.36 14.60 -0.72
N LYS A 16 -5.68 14.71 0.57
CA LYS A 16 -5.37 15.88 1.40
C LYS A 16 -3.88 16.10 1.64
N LEU A 17 -3.02 15.12 1.37
CA LEU A 17 -1.57 15.32 1.43
C LEU A 17 -1.04 16.14 0.25
N ASN A 18 -1.83 16.31 -0.83
CA ASN A 18 -1.44 17.03 -2.05
C ASN A 18 -0.04 16.62 -2.54
N LEU A 19 0.19 15.30 -2.64
CA LEU A 19 1.46 14.75 -3.06
C LEU A 19 1.81 15.21 -4.47
N HIS A 20 3.09 15.50 -4.67
CA HIS A 20 3.65 15.56 -6.01
C HIS A 20 3.59 14.17 -6.66
N GLU A 21 3.68 14.11 -7.99
CA GLU A 21 3.71 12.84 -8.71
C GLU A 21 4.89 11.96 -8.25
N GLU A 22 6.06 12.57 -8.04
CA GLU A 22 7.28 11.92 -7.59
C GLU A 22 7.11 11.31 -6.19
N GLU A 23 6.43 12.00 -5.28
CA GLU A 23 6.13 11.51 -3.94
C GLU A 23 5.15 10.34 -3.98
N HIS A 24 4.18 10.41 -4.89
CA HIS A 24 3.19 9.34 -5.08
C HIS A 24 3.84 8.06 -5.61
N VAL A 25 4.68 8.15 -6.65
CA VAL A 25 5.37 6.97 -7.21
C VAL A 25 6.39 6.38 -6.23
N LEU A 26 7.08 7.21 -5.45
CA LEU A 26 7.97 6.74 -4.38
C LEU A 26 7.18 6.02 -3.28
N LEU A 27 6.02 6.54 -2.87
CA LEU A 27 5.17 5.88 -1.88
C LEU A 27 4.68 4.50 -2.36
N MET A 28 4.29 4.38 -3.63
CA MET A 28 3.92 3.10 -4.23
C MET A 28 5.11 2.13 -4.25
N ALA A 29 6.29 2.59 -4.65
CA ALA A 29 7.49 1.75 -4.68
C ALA A 29 7.87 1.23 -3.28
N ILE A 30 7.81 2.10 -2.26
CA ILE A 30 8.05 1.73 -0.85
C ILE A 30 7.01 0.70 -0.37
N CYS A 31 5.73 0.86 -0.77
CA CYS A 31 4.66 -0.08 -0.42
C CYS A 31 4.89 -1.49 -0.99
N ILE A 32 5.38 -1.58 -2.24
CA ILE A 32 5.69 -2.83 -2.93
C ILE A 32 6.92 -3.49 -2.27
N LEU A 33 7.98 -2.72 -2.02
CA LEU A 33 9.25 -3.19 -1.47
C LEU A 33 9.22 -3.27 0.07
N SER A 34 8.18 -3.86 0.63
CA SER A 34 8.06 -4.06 2.08
C SER A 34 8.73 -5.37 2.50
N PRO A 35 9.79 -5.37 3.34
CA PRO A 35 10.51 -6.60 3.71
C PRO A 35 9.70 -7.52 4.63
N ASP A 36 8.65 -7.01 5.27
CA ASP A 36 7.77 -7.72 6.20
C ASP A 36 6.60 -8.44 5.50
N ARG A 37 6.63 -8.57 4.17
CA ARG A 37 5.62 -9.34 3.42
C ARG A 37 5.84 -10.85 3.61
N PRO A 38 4.77 -11.65 3.80
CA PRO A 38 4.89 -13.10 3.84
C PRO A 38 5.56 -13.67 2.58
N GLY A 39 6.46 -14.63 2.75
CA GLY A 39 7.14 -15.34 1.65
C GLY A 39 8.42 -14.68 1.12
N VAL A 40 8.77 -13.47 1.57
CA VAL A 40 10.04 -12.82 1.21
C VAL A 40 11.22 -13.63 1.75
N GLN A 41 12.16 -13.98 0.86
CA GLN A 41 13.34 -14.80 1.20
C GLN A 41 14.52 -13.94 1.66
N ASP A 42 14.90 -12.94 0.87
CA ASP A 42 16.02 -12.03 1.17
C ASP A 42 15.49 -10.70 1.72
N THR A 43 15.07 -10.73 2.99
CA THR A 43 14.50 -9.56 3.67
C THR A 43 15.51 -8.41 3.77
N SER A 44 16.80 -8.70 3.97
CA SER A 44 17.86 -7.70 4.07
C SER A 44 18.08 -6.95 2.74
N LEU A 45 18.04 -7.65 1.60
CA LEU A 45 18.12 -6.99 0.31
C LEU A 45 16.89 -6.10 0.05
N VAL A 46 15.69 -6.58 0.35
CA VAL A 46 14.45 -5.81 0.16
C VAL A 46 14.46 -4.57 1.05
N GLU A 47 14.86 -4.70 2.31
CA GLU A 47 15.02 -3.59 3.27
C GLU A 47 16.02 -2.56 2.74
N ALA A 48 17.21 -2.98 2.29
CA ALA A 48 18.21 -2.06 1.75
C ALA A 48 17.71 -1.26 0.53
N ILE A 49 16.88 -1.86 -0.33
CA ILE A 49 16.26 -1.16 -1.46
C ILE A 49 15.18 -0.20 -0.96
N GLN A 50 14.34 -0.61 -0.01
CA GLN A 50 13.29 0.22 0.57
C GLN A 50 13.85 1.43 1.31
N ASP A 51 14.95 1.26 2.04
CA ASP A 51 15.67 2.33 2.74
C ASP A 51 16.17 3.39 1.77
N ARG A 52 16.77 2.97 0.65
CA ARG A 52 17.22 3.90 -0.39
C ARG A 52 16.07 4.72 -0.99
N LEU A 53 14.90 4.11 -1.19
CA LEU A 53 13.70 4.81 -1.66
C LEU A 53 13.15 5.76 -0.60
N SER A 54 13.16 5.34 0.66
CA SER A 54 12.75 6.15 1.80
C SER A 54 13.64 7.39 1.97
N ASP A 55 14.96 7.24 1.84
CA ASP A 55 15.91 8.35 1.85
C ASP A 55 15.72 9.30 0.67
N THR A 56 15.44 8.74 -0.51
CA THR A 56 15.11 9.52 -1.71
C THR A 56 13.86 10.35 -1.50
N LEU A 57 12.79 9.75 -0.95
CA LEU A 57 11.53 10.44 -0.65
C LEU A 57 11.72 11.54 0.40
N GLN A 58 12.40 11.25 1.51
CA GLN A 58 12.68 12.25 2.54
C GLN A 58 13.50 13.42 1.97
N THR A 59 14.48 13.14 1.12
CA THR A 59 15.29 14.17 0.46
C THR A 59 14.47 14.98 -0.53
N TYR A 60 13.63 14.33 -1.34
CA TYR A 60 12.72 15.03 -2.25
C TYR A 60 11.80 15.98 -1.49
N ILE A 61 11.14 15.52 -0.43
CA ILE A 61 10.25 16.36 0.40
C ILE A 61 11.01 17.58 0.94
N ARG A 62 12.22 17.40 1.48
CA ARG A 62 13.03 18.52 2.01
C ARG A 62 13.43 19.54 0.95
N CYS A 63 13.76 19.09 -0.25
CA CYS A 63 14.31 19.94 -1.30
C CYS A 63 13.25 20.53 -2.25
N ARG A 64 12.12 19.85 -2.42
CA ARG A 64 11.15 20.13 -3.49
C ARG A 64 9.74 20.40 -3.00
N HIS A 65 9.36 19.97 -1.79
CA HIS A 65 8.02 20.24 -1.25
C HIS A 65 8.07 21.43 -0.28
N PRO A 66 7.54 22.60 -0.66
CA PRO A 66 7.68 23.81 0.15
C PRO A 66 6.84 23.76 1.44
N PRO A 67 7.28 24.45 2.51
CA PRO A 67 6.41 24.72 3.66
C PRO A 67 5.16 25.53 3.27
N PRO A 68 4.01 25.36 3.95
CA PRO A 68 3.82 24.49 5.12
C PRO A 68 3.52 23.02 4.78
N GLY A 69 3.34 22.68 3.49
CA GLY A 69 2.90 21.35 3.03
C GLY A 69 3.83 20.19 3.42
N SER A 70 5.15 20.45 3.42
CA SER A 70 6.15 19.44 3.78
C SER A 70 6.25 19.11 5.27
N ARG A 71 5.61 19.89 6.15
CA ARG A 71 5.68 19.65 7.60
C ARG A 71 5.04 18.30 7.95
N LEU A 72 5.87 17.40 8.48
CA LEU A 72 5.50 16.03 8.85
C LEU A 72 4.96 15.20 7.67
N LEU A 73 5.22 15.61 6.42
CA LEU A 73 4.64 14.94 5.25
C LEU A 73 5.10 13.49 5.16
N TYR A 74 6.39 13.22 5.32
CA TYR A 74 6.93 11.85 5.32
C TYR A 74 6.25 10.96 6.35
N ALA A 75 6.15 11.40 7.61
CA ALA A 75 5.48 10.64 8.67
C ALA A 75 4.01 10.34 8.34
N LYS A 76 3.29 11.31 7.75
CA LYS A 76 1.90 11.10 7.28
C LYS A 76 1.83 10.08 6.14
N MET A 77 2.80 10.06 5.23
CA MET A 77 2.87 9.08 4.15
C MET A 77 3.15 7.67 4.69
N ILE A 78 4.04 7.51 5.67
CA ILE A 78 4.26 6.22 6.33
C ILE A 78 3.01 5.75 7.07
N GLN A 79 2.28 6.65 7.74
CA GLN A 79 0.98 6.31 8.33
C GLN A 79 -0.02 5.80 7.28
N LYS A 80 0.01 6.32 6.05
CA LYS A 80 -0.83 5.79 4.95
C LYS A 80 -0.45 4.36 4.57
N LEU A 81 0.83 3.98 4.64
CA LEU A 81 1.23 2.59 4.43
C LEU A 81 0.68 1.66 5.52
N ALA A 82 0.63 2.13 6.77
CA ALA A 82 0.00 1.39 7.86
C ALA A 82 -1.51 1.25 7.64
N ASP A 83 -2.22 2.33 7.27
CA ASP A 83 -3.64 2.28 6.92
C ASP A 83 -3.93 1.26 5.80
N LEU A 84 -3.03 1.16 4.81
CA LEU A 84 -3.13 0.16 3.72
C LEU A 84 -3.01 -1.28 4.22
N ARG A 85 -2.29 -1.55 5.31
CA ARG A 85 -2.23 -2.90 5.91
C ARG A 85 -3.60 -3.32 6.45
N SER A 86 -4.27 -2.43 7.20
CA SER A 86 -5.63 -2.68 7.68
C SER A 86 -6.64 -2.86 6.53
N LEU A 87 -6.53 -2.04 5.48
CA LEU A 87 -7.38 -2.19 4.30
C LEU A 87 -7.14 -3.52 3.58
N ASN A 88 -5.89 -3.94 3.45
CA ASN A 88 -5.54 -5.22 2.85
C ASN A 88 -6.12 -6.40 3.64
N GLU A 89 -6.03 -6.37 4.97
CA GLU A 89 -6.61 -7.41 5.83
C GLU A 89 -8.13 -7.54 5.66
N GLU A 90 -8.85 -6.42 5.71
CA GLU A 90 -10.30 -6.43 5.55
C GLU A 90 -10.71 -6.81 4.11
N HIS A 91 -9.95 -6.38 3.10
CA HIS A 91 -10.14 -6.82 1.72
C HIS A 91 -9.94 -8.34 1.58
N SER A 92 -8.84 -8.90 2.10
CA SER A 92 -8.57 -10.34 2.05
C SER A 92 -9.66 -11.16 2.75
N LYS A 93 -10.20 -10.67 3.88
CA LYS A 93 -11.30 -11.31 4.59
C LYS A 93 -12.58 -11.33 3.74
N GLN A 94 -12.96 -10.19 3.15
CA GLN A 94 -14.16 -10.11 2.31
C GLN A 94 -14.01 -10.90 1.00
N TYR A 95 -12.85 -10.79 0.35
CA TYR A 95 -12.53 -11.56 -0.86
C TYR A 95 -12.69 -13.06 -0.60
N ARG A 96 -12.12 -13.56 0.51
CA ARG A 96 -12.23 -14.98 0.88
C ARG A 96 -13.69 -15.43 1.04
N CYS A 97 -14.52 -14.63 1.72
CA CYS A 97 -15.95 -14.95 1.86
C CYS A 97 -16.66 -15.03 0.50
N LEU A 98 -16.34 -14.12 -0.42
CA LEU A 98 -16.93 -14.07 -1.76
C LEU A 98 -16.43 -15.22 -2.64
N SER A 99 -15.13 -15.49 -2.64
CA SER A 99 -14.50 -16.51 -3.50
C SER A 99 -14.88 -17.94 -3.12
N PHE A 100 -15.37 -18.18 -1.90
CA PHE A 100 -15.89 -19.49 -1.50
C PHE A 100 -17.24 -19.84 -2.14
N GLN A 101 -17.97 -18.86 -2.68
CA GLN A 101 -19.23 -19.09 -3.37
C GLN A 101 -18.96 -19.32 -4.87
N PRO A 102 -19.26 -20.52 -5.41
CA PRO A 102 -18.98 -20.86 -6.81
C PRO A 102 -19.55 -19.82 -7.79
N GLU A 103 -20.79 -19.38 -7.57
CA GLU A 103 -21.48 -18.39 -8.40
C GLU A 103 -20.74 -17.05 -8.50
N HIS A 104 -19.99 -16.66 -7.47
CA HIS A 104 -19.19 -15.43 -7.44
C HIS A 104 -17.78 -15.67 -7.97
N SER A 105 -17.14 -16.77 -7.59
CA SER A 105 -15.79 -17.12 -8.06
C SER A 105 -15.70 -17.29 -9.58
N MET A 106 -16.75 -17.84 -10.21
CA MET A 106 -16.83 -18.03 -11.66
C MET A 106 -16.92 -16.70 -12.45
N GLN A 107 -17.21 -15.59 -11.78
CA GLN A 107 -17.21 -14.25 -12.38
C GLN A 107 -15.84 -13.57 -12.32
N LEU A 108 -14.89 -14.13 -11.56
CA LEU A 108 -13.55 -13.59 -11.41
C LEU A 108 -12.65 -14.05 -12.55
N THR A 109 -11.67 -13.20 -12.90
CA THR A 109 -10.67 -13.57 -13.90
C THR A 109 -9.62 -14.50 -13.30
N PRO A 110 -8.95 -15.34 -14.12
CA PRO A 110 -7.89 -16.23 -13.63
C PRO A 110 -6.77 -15.49 -12.87
N LEU A 111 -6.35 -14.30 -13.33
CA LEU A 111 -5.32 -13.52 -12.65
C LEU A 111 -5.75 -13.04 -11.25
N VAL A 112 -7.03 -12.67 -11.09
CA VAL A 112 -7.57 -12.26 -9.78
C VAL A 112 -7.61 -13.44 -8.82
N LEU A 113 -7.96 -14.64 -9.33
CA LEU A 113 -7.94 -15.87 -8.56
C LEU A 113 -6.52 -16.28 -8.16
N GLU A 114 -5.54 -16.12 -9.04
CA GLU A 114 -4.14 -16.44 -8.75
C GLU A 114 -3.53 -15.48 -7.72
N VAL A 115 -3.69 -14.16 -7.92
CA VAL A 115 -3.03 -13.14 -7.09
C VAL A 115 -3.66 -13.00 -5.70
N PHE A 116 -4.99 -13.13 -5.59
CA PHE A 116 -5.68 -13.04 -4.30
C PHE A 116 -6.06 -14.41 -3.71
N GLY A 117 -5.86 -15.48 -4.46
CA GLY A 117 -6.04 -16.85 -4.00
C GLY A 117 -4.97 -17.24 -2.98
N ASN A 118 -5.33 -18.14 -2.07
CA ASN A 118 -4.52 -18.55 -0.92
C ASN A 118 -3.34 -19.50 -1.28
N GLU A 119 -2.86 -19.51 -2.52
CA GLU A 119 -1.76 -20.38 -2.95
C GLU A 119 -0.43 -19.65 -2.74
N ILE A 120 0.05 -19.65 -1.49
CA ILE A 120 1.42 -19.22 -1.20
C ILE A 120 2.34 -20.40 -1.54
N SER A 121 3.23 -20.21 -2.51
CA SER A 121 4.34 -21.15 -2.80
C SER A 121 5.39 -21.16 -1.69
#